data_AF-A0AAD7FKH1-F1
#
_entry.id   AF-A0AAD7FKH1-F1
#
_cell.length_a   1.000
_cell.length_b   1.000
_cell.length_c   1.000
_cell.angle_alpha   90.00
_cell.angle_beta   90.00
_cell.angle_gamma   90.00
#
_symmetry.space_group_name_H-M   'P 1'
#
loop_
_entity.id
_entity.type
_entity.pdbx_description
1 polymer ?
#
loop_
_entity_poly.entity_id
_entity_poly.type
_entity_poly.pdbx_seq_one_letter_code
_entity_poly.pdbx_strand_id
1 'polypeptide(L)'
;MQDVSVSVEVCEDTDGGCVTLPIVSDKCINLTGGLSFLNKAVSSAVVPGGFICTFFEDFECAASEGADGEVVLQRGTWNFFSVPGTSGTVDFNDLTSSFACSPL
;
A
#
# COMPACT_ATOMS: atom_id res chain seq x y z
N MET A 1 -25.81 6.71 11.06
CA MET A 1 -24.52 7.03 10.42
C MET A 1 -23.54 5.98 10.90
N GLN A 2 -23.29 4.94 10.12
CA GLN A 2 -22.22 3.99 10.47
C GLN A 2 -20.95 4.56 9.86
N ASP A 3 -20.07 5.07 10.72
CA ASP A 3 -18.67 5.23 10.40
C ASP A 3 -18.10 3.81 10.33
N VAL A 4 -18.26 3.17 9.17
CA VAL A 4 -17.58 1.90 8.91
C VAL A 4 -16.13 2.31 8.71
N SER A 5 -15.29 2.06 9.71
CA SER A 5 -13.84 2.23 9.59
C SER A 5 -13.36 1.17 8.60
N VAL A 6 -13.29 1.56 7.33
CA VAL A 6 -12.77 0.69 6.28
C VAL A 6 -11.25 0.68 6.43
N SER A 7 -10.65 -0.49 6.41
CA SER A 7 -9.22 -0.66 6.68
C SER A 7 -8.52 -1.43 5.57
N VAL A 8 -7.28 -1.05 5.31
CA VAL A 8 -6.35 -1.81 4.47
C VAL A 8 -5.51 -2.69 5.39
N GLU A 9 -5.24 -3.92 4.96
CA GLU A 9 -4.27 -4.78 5.63
C GLU A 9 -2.97 -4.78 4.85
N VAL A 10 -1.85 -4.60 5.54
CA VAL A 10 -0.50 -4.57 4.95
C VAL A 10 0.35 -5.58 5.69
N CYS A 11 1.02 -6.48 4.98
CA CYS A 11 1.78 -7.57 5.56
C CYS A 11 3.21 -7.62 5.01
N GLU A 12 4.14 -7.95 5.89
CA GLU A 12 5.51 -8.37 5.58
C GLU A 12 5.54 -9.87 5.20
N ASP A 13 6.55 -10.31 4.44
CA ASP A 13 6.71 -11.71 4.00
C ASP A 13 6.87 -12.70 5.18
N THR A 14 6.70 -13.99 4.89
CA THR A 14 6.80 -15.27 5.65
C THR A 14 7.07 -15.32 7.17
N ASP A 15 7.74 -14.34 7.77
CA ASP A 15 7.96 -14.22 9.23
C ASP A 15 7.39 -12.91 9.83
N GLY A 16 6.81 -12.04 9.01
CA GLY A 16 6.33 -10.72 9.35
C GLY A 16 4.86 -10.66 9.79
N GLY A 17 4.52 -9.59 10.50
CA GLY A 17 3.16 -9.34 10.98
C GLY A 17 2.31 -8.55 9.98
N CYS A 18 1.03 -8.88 9.88
CA CYS A 18 0.06 -8.03 9.18
C CYS A 18 -0.43 -6.91 10.10
N VAL A 19 -0.54 -5.70 9.57
CA VAL A 19 -1.14 -4.55 10.24
C VAL A 19 -2.37 -4.09 9.49
N THR A 20 -3.46 -3.99 10.23
CA THR A 20 -4.68 -3.36 9.75
C THR A 20 -4.61 -1.86 10.01
N LEU A 21 -4.59 -1.07 8.95
CA LEU A 21 -4.54 0.39 9.00
C LEU A 21 -5.89 0.97 8.56
N PRO A 22 -6.49 1.90 9.33
CA PRO A 22 -7.72 2.54 8.90
C PRO A 22 -7.45 3.40 7.67
N ILE A 23 -8.31 3.28 6.66
CA ILE A 23 -8.26 4.15 5.50
C ILE A 23 -8.82 5.51 5.91
N VAL A 24 -7.96 6.51 5.85
CA VAL A 24 -8.35 7.90 5.91
C VAL A 24 -8.26 8.42 4.48
N SER A 25 -9.41 8.62 3.85
CA SER A 25 -9.49 9.07 2.45
C SER A 25 -8.58 10.26 2.20
N ASP A 26 -7.81 10.19 1.11
CA ASP A 26 -6.93 11.26 0.63
C ASP A 26 -5.79 11.65 1.59
N LYS A 27 -5.53 10.83 2.62
CA LYS A 27 -4.41 11.02 3.53
C LYS A 27 -3.28 10.06 3.18
N CYS A 28 -2.11 10.64 2.94
CA CYS A 28 -0.88 9.87 2.84
C CYS A 28 -0.48 9.28 4.21
N ILE A 29 -0.19 7.98 4.24
CA ILE A 29 0.29 7.26 5.41
C ILE A 29 1.74 6.88 5.16
N ASN A 30 2.65 7.51 5.93
CA ASN A 30 4.07 7.18 5.93
C ASN A 30 4.35 6.02 6.89
N LEU A 31 5.08 5.00 6.41
CA LEU A 31 5.53 3.86 7.23
C LEU A 31 6.70 4.28 8.13
N THR A 32 6.40 5.13 9.10
CA THR A 32 7.37 5.71 10.04
C THR A 32 6.89 5.52 11.47
N GLY A 33 7.76 5.80 12.44
CA GLY A 33 7.42 5.65 13.86
C GLY A 33 7.03 4.22 14.19
N GLY A 34 5.78 3.99 14.63
CA GLY A 34 5.26 2.66 14.95
C GLY A 34 5.05 1.73 13.74
N LEU A 35 5.15 2.25 12.51
CA LEU A 35 5.02 1.48 11.27
C LEU A 35 6.37 1.27 10.56
N SER A 36 7.49 1.68 11.18
CA SER A 36 8.82 1.61 10.57
C SER A 36 9.29 0.19 10.25
N PHE A 37 8.70 -0.83 10.89
CA PHE A 37 8.98 -2.22 10.58
C PHE A 37 8.38 -2.67 9.24
N LEU A 38 7.33 -1.99 8.75
CA LEU A 38 6.76 -2.24 7.43
C LEU A 38 7.49 -1.46 6.33
N ASN A 39 8.28 -0.46 6.70
CA ASN A 39 8.99 0.37 5.73
C ASN A 39 9.99 -0.46 4.93
N LYS A 40 9.82 -0.50 3.61
CA LYS A 40 10.62 -1.36 2.71
C LYS A 40 10.62 -2.83 3.13
N ALA A 41 9.49 -3.29 3.66
CA ALA A 41 9.28 -4.67 4.09
C ALA A 41 7.86 -5.17 3.74
N VAL A 42 7.07 -4.37 3.02
CA VAL A 42 5.72 -4.78 2.59
C VAL A 42 5.84 -5.76 1.42
N SER A 43 5.19 -6.91 1.58
CA SER A 43 5.20 -7.99 0.58
C SER A 43 3.79 -8.37 0.12
N SER A 44 2.75 -8.01 0.88
CA SER A 44 1.36 -8.15 0.44
C SER A 44 0.43 -7.11 1.07
N ALA A 45 -0.70 -6.87 0.41
CA ALA A 45 -1.74 -6.01 0.95
C ALA A 45 -3.14 -6.52 0.57
N VAL A 46 -4.11 -6.25 1.44
CA VAL A 46 -5.54 -6.50 1.19
C VAL A 46 -6.26 -5.16 1.10
N VAL A 47 -6.71 -4.82 -0.10
CA VAL A 47 -7.45 -3.59 -0.39
C VAL A 47 -8.95 -3.87 -0.32
N PRO A 48 -9.71 -3.16 0.55
CA PRO A 48 -11.15 -3.36 0.68
C PRO A 48 -11.93 -2.87 -0.55
N GLY A 49 -13.14 -3.39 -0.72
CA GLY A 49 -14.03 -2.98 -1.80
C GLY A 49 -14.44 -1.51 -1.71
N GLY A 50 -14.48 -0.82 -2.86
CA GLY A 50 -14.88 0.59 -2.93
C GLY A 50 -13.73 1.58 -2.72
N PHE A 51 -12.49 1.09 -2.64
CA PHE A 51 -11.28 1.92 -2.54
C PHE A 51 -10.26 1.52 -3.60
N ILE A 52 -9.41 2.48 -3.92
CA ILE A 52 -8.17 2.30 -4.66
C ILE A 52 -7.03 2.79 -3.79
N CYS A 53 -5.97 2.00 -3.66
CA CYS A 53 -4.81 2.33 -2.86
C CYS A 53 -3.58 2.44 -3.76
N THR A 54 -2.85 3.54 -3.65
CA THR A 54 -1.55 3.72 -4.28
C THR A 54 -0.47 3.52 -3.25
N PHE A 55 0.49 2.66 -3.54
CA PHE A 55 1.67 2.40 -2.73
C PHE A 55 2.87 3.04 -3.41
N PHE A 56 3.72 3.71 -2.65
CA PHE A 56 4.84 4.51 -3.13
C PHE A 56 6.14 4.01 -2.53
N GLU A 57 7.20 3.99 -3.34
CA GLU A 57 8.54 3.60 -2.90
C GLU A 57 9.09 4.64 -1.89
N ASP A 58 8.74 5.91 -2.09
CA ASP A 58 9.19 7.02 -1.27
C ASP A 58 8.15 7.42 -0.21
N PHE A 59 8.57 8.23 0.75
CA PHE A 59 7.67 8.84 1.73
C PHE A 59 6.85 9.98 1.10
N GLU A 60 5.87 10.46 1.86
CA GLU A 60 5.01 11.59 1.49
C GLU A 60 4.15 11.34 0.25
N CYS A 61 3.99 10.07 -0.13
CA CYS A 61 3.28 9.66 -1.34
C CYS A 61 3.87 10.34 -2.59
N ALA A 62 5.20 10.48 -2.58
CA ALA A 62 5.96 10.94 -3.71
C ALA A 62 6.08 9.81 -4.73
N ALA A 63 5.61 10.05 -5.95
CA ALA A 63 6.00 9.23 -7.08
C ALA A 63 7.42 9.61 -7.47
N SER A 64 8.36 8.67 -7.40
CA SER A 64 9.69 8.82 -7.97
C SER A 64 9.55 9.13 -9.47
N GLU A 65 10.42 9.94 -10.06
CA GLU A 65 10.37 10.24 -11.51
C GLU A 65 10.68 8.97 -12.33
N GLY A 66 9.68 8.13 -12.56
CA GLY A 66 9.79 6.83 -13.19
C GLY A 66 8.50 6.03 -13.12
N ALA A 67 8.32 5.09 -14.05
CA ALA A 67 7.13 4.24 -14.16
C ALA A 67 6.99 3.20 -13.04
N ASP A 68 8.00 3.08 -12.17
CA ASP A 68 8.20 1.99 -11.22
C ASP A 68 8.20 2.46 -9.75
N GLY A 69 8.07 3.76 -9.48
CA GLY A 69 8.11 4.33 -8.12
C GLY A 69 6.78 4.24 -7.35
N GLU A 70 5.70 3.82 -8.02
CA GLU A 70 4.38 3.66 -7.43
C GLU A 70 3.60 2.51 -8.08
N VAL A 71 2.71 1.90 -7.31
CA VAL A 71 1.78 0.87 -7.80
C VAL A 71 0.36 1.17 -7.32
N VAL A 72 -0.59 1.06 -8.25
CA VAL A 72 -2.00 1.38 -8.00
C VAL A 72 -2.79 0.08 -7.91
N LEU A 73 -3.31 -0.20 -6.72
CA LEU A 73 -3.99 -1.44 -6.39
C LEU A 73 -5.47 -1.19 -6.09
N GLN A 74 -6.33 -1.85 -6.87
CA GLN A 74 -7.78 -1.86 -6.62
C GLN A 74 -8.14 -2.90 -5.56
N ARG A 75 -9.43 -3.10 -5.29
CA ARG A 75 -9.90 -4.15 -4.37
C ARG A 75 -9.26 -5.51 -4.65
N GLY A 76 -8.91 -6.23 -3.59
CA GLY A 76 -8.38 -7.59 -3.69
C GLY A 76 -7.19 -7.83 -2.77
N THR A 77 -6.66 -9.04 -2.86
CA THR A 77 -5.42 -9.43 -2.21
C THR A 77 -4.30 -9.35 -3.23
N TRP A 78 -3.28 -8.56 -2.93
CA TRP A 78 -2.16 -8.31 -3.81
C TRP A 78 -0.88 -8.84 -3.21
N ASN A 79 -0.09 -9.47 -4.06
CA ASN A 79 1.24 -9.95 -3.75
C ASN A 79 2.25 -9.01 -4.45
N PHE A 80 3.11 -8.35 -3.68
CA PHE A 80 3.98 -7.29 -4.17
C PHE A 80 5.13 -7.81 -5.03
N PHE A 81 5.43 -9.11 -4.98
CA PHE A 81 6.36 -9.75 -5.93
C PHE A 81 5.87 -9.66 -7.38
N SER A 82 4.57 -9.43 -7.61
CA SER A 82 3.99 -9.21 -8.93
C SER A 82 2.68 -8.43 -8.85
N VAL A 83 2.78 -7.11 -8.98
CA VAL A 83 1.63 -6.18 -8.98
C VAL A 83 1.45 -5.46 -10.32
N PRO A 84 0.24 -5.00 -10.66
CA PRO A 84 0.01 -4.20 -11.86
C PRO A 84 0.72 -2.84 -11.76
N GLY A 85 1.72 -2.63 -12.63
CA GLY A 85 2.35 -1.35 -12.87
C GLY A 85 1.85 -0.70 -14.17
N THR A 86 2.42 0.45 -14.53
CA THR A 86 2.00 1.25 -15.69
C THR A 86 2.24 0.58 -17.04
N SER A 87 3.30 -0.24 -17.16
CA SER A 87 3.72 -0.89 -18.42
C SER A 87 3.65 -2.42 -18.39
N GLY A 88 3.15 -3.01 -17.30
CA GLY A 88 3.13 -4.46 -17.10
C GLY A 88 3.08 -4.82 -15.62
N THR A 89 3.29 -6.08 -15.27
CA THR A 89 3.51 -6.47 -13.87
C THR A 89 4.90 -6.06 -13.43
N VAL A 90 5.01 -5.46 -12.25
CA VAL A 90 6.27 -5.06 -11.63
C VAL A 90 6.43 -5.78 -10.30
N ASP A 91 7.69 -6.00 -9.90
CA ASP A 91 8.04 -6.46 -8.56
C ASP A 91 8.22 -5.22 -7.67
N PHE A 92 7.28 -5.02 -6.76
CA PHE A 92 7.24 -3.93 -5.79
C PHE A 92 7.45 -4.43 -4.35
N ASN A 93 7.96 -5.66 -4.19
CA ASN A 93 8.21 -6.26 -2.90
C ASN A 93 9.30 -5.48 -2.15
N ASP A 94 9.09 -5.25 -0.85
CA ASP A 94 10.05 -4.57 0.03
C ASP A 94 10.42 -3.14 -0.43
N LEU A 95 9.54 -2.50 -1.21
CA LEU A 95 9.77 -1.12 -1.70
C LEU A 95 8.90 -0.07 -1.01
N THR A 96 7.72 -0.45 -0.52
CA THR A 96 6.74 0.52 0.02
C THR A 96 7.30 1.29 1.21
N SER A 97 7.29 2.63 1.13
CA SER A 97 7.57 3.53 2.27
C SER A 97 6.37 4.38 2.65
N SER A 98 5.43 4.61 1.74
CA SER A 98 4.14 5.25 2.04
C SER A 98 3.02 4.72 1.17
N PHE A 99 1.78 4.94 1.60
CA PHE A 99 0.61 4.61 0.79
C PHE A 99 -0.53 5.60 1.03
N ALA A 100 -1.40 5.75 0.05
CA ALA A 100 -2.63 6.53 0.15
C ALA A 100 -3.78 5.73 -0.44
N CYS A 101 -4.95 5.80 0.20
CA CYS A 101 -6.16 5.17 -0.32
C CYS A 101 -7.25 6.21 -0.50
N SER A 102 -7.99 6.12 -1.60
CA SER A 102 -9.12 6.97 -1.91
C SER A 102 -10.35 6.12 -2.25
N PRO A 103 -11.58 6.60 -1.93
CA PRO A 103 -12.81 5.97 -2.40
C PRO A 103 -12.91 5.99 -3.92
N LEU A 104 -13.50 4.94 -4.51
CA LEU A 104 -13.87 4.86 -5.93
C LEU A 104 -15.18 5.58 -6.25
#